data_AF-A0A9E5PQ13-F1
#
_entry.id   AF-A0A9E5PQ13-F1
#
_cell.length_a   1.000
_cell.length_b   1.000
_cell.length_c   1.000
_cell.angle_alpha   90.00
_cell.angle_beta   90.00
_cell.angle_gamma   90.00
#
_symmetry.space_group_name_H-M   'P 1'
#
loop_
_entity.id
_entity.type
_entity.pdbx_description
1 polymer ?
#
loop_
_entity_poly.entity_id
_entity_poly.type
_entity_poly.pdbx_seq_one_letter_code
_entity_poly.pdbx_strand_id
1 'polypeptide(L)'
;MGIVKISDQMHENLRVAGNALSRSINAQAEHWMRVGMLAEMHPGLDHQAICQMLVRAELDGGLDITVAVAPADKGRKPRAPSNGKR
;
A
#
# COMPACT_ATOMS: atom_id res chain seq x y z
N MET A 1 -15.90 -6.87 4.48
CA MET A 1 -14.70 -6.06 4.76
C MET A 1 -14.35 -6.28 6.23
N GLY A 2 -13.17 -6.82 6.55
CA GLY A 2 -12.76 -7.07 7.93
C GLY A 2 -12.41 -5.76 8.63
N ILE A 3 -12.92 -5.54 9.84
CA ILE A 3 -12.58 -4.35 10.65
C ILE A 3 -11.32 -4.67 11.43
N VAL A 4 -10.24 -3.94 11.17
CA VAL A 4 -9.02 -4.00 11.97
C VAL A 4 -9.18 -3.06 13.16
N LYS A 5 -9.06 -3.59 14.38
CA LYS A 5 -9.08 -2.78 15.60
C LYS A 5 -7.68 -2.22 15.86
N ILE A 6 -7.60 -0.92 16.13
CA ILE A 6 -6.39 -0.20 16.53
C ILE A 6 -6.68 0.61 17.79
N SER A 7 -5.65 1.06 18.50
CA SER A 7 -5.83 1.93 19.66
C SER A 7 -6.37 3.30 19.25
N ASP A 8 -7.11 3.96 20.15
CA ASP A 8 -7.63 5.32 19.94
C ASP A 8 -6.49 6.30 19.60
N GLN A 9 -5.35 6.19 20.29
CA GLN A 9 -4.17 7.00 20.00
C GLN A 9 -3.67 6.80 18.56
N MET A 10 -3.67 5.57 18.05
CA MET A 10 -3.26 5.30 16.67
C MET A 10 -4.27 5.84 15.68
N HIS A 11 -5.57 5.76 15.99
CA HIS A 11 -6.62 6.35 15.18
C HIS A 11 -6.45 7.88 15.05
N GLU A 12 -6.13 8.57 16.15
CA GLU A 12 -5.84 10.02 16.11
C GLU A 12 -4.58 10.35 15.33
N ASN A 13 -3.51 9.53 15.46
CA ASN A 13 -2.30 9.71 14.66
C ASN A 13 -2.59 9.59 13.15
N LEU A 14 -3.41 8.61 12.75
CA LEU A 14 -3.86 8.46 11.36
C LEU A 14 -4.68 9.66 10.88
N ARG A 15 -5.56 10.20 11.73
CA ARG A 15 -6.35 11.39 11.41
C ARG A 15 -5.47 12.61 11.18
N VAL A 16 -4.50 12.87 12.05
CA VAL A 16 -3.57 14.00 11.91
C VAL A 16 -2.71 13.85 10.65
N ALA A 17 -2.09 12.69 10.46
CA ALA A 17 -1.23 12.42 9.31
C ALA A 17 -2.02 12.45 7.99
N GLY A 18 -3.21 11.85 7.96
CA GLY A 18 -4.08 11.83 6.79
C GLY A 18 -4.48 13.24 6.37
N ASN A 19 -4.91 14.09 7.31
CA ASN A 19 -5.23 15.48 7.02
C ASN A 19 -4.02 16.26 6.47
N ALA A 20 -2.83 16.09 7.06
CA ALA A 20 -1.62 16.76 6.61
C ALA A 20 -1.17 16.31 5.20
N LEU A 21 -1.39 15.03 4.86
CA LEU A 21 -0.99 14.43 3.59
C LEU A 21 -2.12 14.37 2.55
N SER A 22 -3.27 15.03 2.85
CA SER A 22 -4.46 15.05 1.99
C SER A 22 -4.99 13.65 1.64
N ARG A 23 -5.10 12.77 2.63
CA ARG A 23 -5.63 11.40 2.53
C ARG A 23 -6.77 11.16 3.53
N SER A 24 -7.70 10.28 3.18
CA SER A 24 -8.66 9.75 4.17
C SER A 24 -7.93 8.91 5.23
N ILE A 25 -8.56 8.72 6.39
CA ILE A 25 -8.00 7.89 7.49
C ILE A 25 -7.66 6.48 6.99
N ASN A 26 -8.58 5.86 6.24
CA ASN A 26 -8.35 4.54 5.67
C ASN A 26 -7.22 4.54 4.64
N ALA A 27 -7.14 5.54 3.76
CA ALA A 27 -6.06 5.63 2.78
C ALA A 27 -4.70 5.85 3.45
N GLN A 28 -4.64 6.61 4.54
CA GLN A 28 -3.42 6.79 5.32
C GLN A 28 -3.02 5.49 6.04
N ALA A 29 -3.99 4.76 6.61
CA ALA A 29 -3.75 3.47 7.23
C ALA A 29 -3.21 2.45 6.21
N GLU A 30 -3.86 2.34 5.05
CA GLU A 30 -3.40 1.49 3.95
C GLU A 30 -1.99 1.86 3.50
N HIS A 31 -1.68 3.15 3.38
CA HIS A 31 -0.34 3.60 2.99
C HIS A 31 0.73 3.13 4.00
N TRP A 32 0.51 3.35 5.30
CA TRP A 32 1.45 2.88 6.33
C TRP A 32 1.59 1.37 6.37
N MET A 33 0.49 0.62 6.21
CA MET A 33 0.53 -0.85 6.14
C MET A 33 1.34 -1.34 4.94
N ARG A 34 1.16 -0.74 3.75
CA ARG A 34 1.93 -1.08 2.55
C ARG A 34 3.42 -0.73 2.71
N VAL A 35 3.73 0.45 3.24
CA VAL A 35 5.13 0.88 3.50
C VAL A 35 5.80 -0.05 4.50
N GLY A 36 5.17 -0.34 5.64
CA GLY A 36 5.73 -1.20 6.68
C GLY A 36 6.00 -2.61 6.16
N MET A 37 5.06 -3.20 5.43
CA MET A 37 5.25 -4.52 4.85
C MET A 37 6.36 -4.57 3.80
N LEU A 38 6.48 -3.55 2.94
CA LEU A 38 7.58 -3.48 1.96
C LEU A 38 8.93 -3.29 2.66
N ALA A 39 8.99 -2.52 3.74
CA ALA A 39 10.21 -2.35 4.53
C ALA A 39 10.65 -3.67 5.20
N GLU A 40 9.71 -4.44 5.75
CA GLU A 40 9.99 -5.76 6.34
C GLU A 40 10.45 -6.78 5.28
N MET A 41 9.83 -6.78 4.10
CA MET A 41 10.15 -7.74 3.03
C MET A 41 11.41 -7.37 2.24
N HIS A 42 11.77 -6.09 2.22
CA HIS A 42 12.95 -5.58 1.53
C HIS A 42 13.80 -4.69 2.45
N PRO A 43 14.48 -5.25 3.48
CA PRO A 43 15.20 -4.46 4.48
C PRO A 43 16.34 -3.59 3.94
N GLY A 44 16.84 -3.89 2.74
CA GLY A 44 17.88 -3.11 2.07
C GLY A 44 17.37 -1.91 1.27
N LEU A 45 16.05 -1.73 1.14
CA LEU A 45 15.47 -0.58 0.44
C LEU A 45 15.26 0.57 1.41
N ASP A 46 15.59 1.77 0.95
CA ASP A 46 15.24 2.99 1.67
C ASP A 46 13.78 3.40 1.40
N HIS A 47 13.32 4.39 2.16
CA HIS A 47 11.96 4.89 2.04
C HIS A 47 11.67 5.46 0.63
N GLN A 48 12.65 6.06 -0.04
CA GLN A 48 12.47 6.61 -1.38
C GLN A 48 12.18 5.49 -2.38
N ALA A 49 12.94 4.40 -2.35
CA ALA A 49 12.75 3.24 -3.20
C ALA A 49 11.39 2.58 -2.95
N ILE A 50 10.97 2.44 -1.69
CA ILE A 50 9.64 1.93 -1.33
C ILE A 50 8.54 2.82 -1.92
N CYS A 51 8.64 4.15 -1.81
CA CYS A 51 7.68 5.07 -2.42
C CYS A 51 7.62 4.91 -3.95
N GLN A 52 8.76 4.76 -4.63
CA GLN A 52 8.79 4.54 -6.07
C GLN A 52 8.12 3.22 -6.46
N MET A 53 8.33 2.16 -5.70
CA MET A 53 7.65 0.87 -5.92
C MET A 53 6.13 0.99 -5.79
N LEU A 54 5.65 1.72 -4.77
CA LEU A 54 4.22 1.97 -4.58
C LEU A 54 3.60 2.73 -5.76
N VAL A 55 4.27 3.78 -6.25
CA VAL A 55 3.80 4.54 -7.42
C VAL A 55 3.74 3.67 -8.67
N ARG A 56 4.79 2.86 -8.92
CA ARG A 56 4.82 1.94 -10.07
C ARG A 56 3.68 0.93 -9.99
N ALA A 57 3.46 0.34 -8.82
CA ALA A 57 2.37 -0.60 -8.61
C ALA A 57 1.00 0.03 -8.87
N GLU A 58 0.77 1.28 -8.44
CA GLU A 58 -0.49 1.99 -8.71
C GLU A 58 -0.70 2.24 -10.21
N LEU A 59 0.34 2.69 -10.92
CA LEU A 59 0.29 2.87 -12.38
C LEU A 59 0.01 1.55 -13.13
N ASP A 60 0.42 0.43 -12.55
CA ASP A 60 0.21 -0.91 -13.09
C ASP A 60 -1.14 -1.54 -12.70
N GLY A 61 -2.06 -0.75 -12.14
CA GLY A 61 -3.43 -1.18 -11.78
C GLY A 61 -3.63 -1.53 -10.30
N GLY A 62 -2.74 -1.06 -9.43
CA GLY A 62 -2.80 -1.23 -7.98
C GLY A 62 -1.80 -2.26 -7.44
N LEU A 63 -1.41 -2.07 -6.18
CA LEU A 63 -0.50 -2.99 -5.49
C LEU A 63 -1.24 -4.24 -5.01
N ASP A 64 -1.04 -5.36 -5.71
CA ASP A 64 -1.28 -6.68 -5.13
C ASP A 64 -0.07 -7.09 -4.29
N ILE A 65 -0.18 -6.91 -2.98
CA ILE A 65 0.95 -7.16 -2.09
C ILE A 65 1.34 -8.64 -2.02
N THR A 66 0.41 -9.55 -2.31
CA THR A 66 0.75 -10.99 -2.40
C THR A 66 1.70 -11.27 -3.56
N VAL A 67 1.65 -10.44 -4.60
CA VAL A 67 2.54 -10.50 -5.76
C VAL A 67 3.84 -9.73 -5.50
N ALA A 68 3.79 -8.62 -4.78
CA ALA A 68 4.98 -7.82 -4.45
C ALA A 68 5.95 -8.53 -3.49
N VAL A 69 5.43 -9.43 -2.66
CA VAL A 69 6.17 -10.22 -1.67
C VAL A 69 6.66 -11.56 -2.23
N ALA A 70 6.19 -11.96 -3.42
CA ALA A 70 6.60 -13.20 -4.06
C ALA A 70 8.08 -13.12 -4.53
N PRO A 71 8.88 -14.17 -4.34
CA PRO A 71 10.24 -14.23 -4.87
C PRO A 71 10.21 -14.00 -6.38
N ALA A 72 11.11 -13.17 -6.88
CA ALA A 72 11.17 -12.74 -8.27
C ALA A 72 11.48 -13.92 -9.21
N ASP A 73 10.47 -14.69 -9.60
CA ASP A 73 10.54 -15.54 -10.79
C ASP A 73 9.17 -15.76 -11.45
N LYS A 74 9.18 -15.57 -12.78
CA LYS A 74 8.21 -15.93 -13.83
C LYS A 74 6.94 -15.07 -14.01
N GLY A 75 7.09 -14.10 -14.92
CA GLY A 75 6.08 -13.83 -15.94
C GLY A 75 4.93 -12.93 -15.53
N ARG A 76 5.19 -11.62 -15.49
CA ARG A 76 4.15 -10.60 -15.36
C ARG A 76 3.19 -10.64 -16.56
N LYS A 77 2.03 -11.28 -16.41
CA LYS A 77 0.89 -11.02 -17.31
C LYS A 77 0.13 -9.81 -16.78
N PRO A 78 -0.11 -8.76 -17.59
CA PRO A 78 -0.87 -7.61 -17.16
C PRO A 78 -2.30 -8.03 -16.81
N ARG A 79 -2.75 -7.67 -15.60
CA ARG A 79 -4.12 -7.89 -15.16
C ARG A 79 -5.00 -6.84 -15.86
N ALA A 80 -6.01 -7.32 -16.59
CA ALA A 80 -6.92 -6.45 -17.33
C ALA A 80 -7.66 -5.50 -16.38
N PRO A 81 -7.95 -4.24 -16.81
CA PRO A 81 -8.68 -3.29 -16.00
C PRO A 81 -10.07 -3.86 -15.67
N SER A 82 -10.41 -3.93 -14.38
CA SER A 82 -11.74 -4.32 -13.94
C SER A 82 -12.71 -3.23 -14.35
N ASN A 83 -13.42 -3.48 -15.43
CA ASN A 83 -14.41 -2.57 -15.97
C ASN A 83 -15.67 -2.66 -15.08
N GLY A 84 -15.73 -1.84 -14.03
CA GLY A 84 -16.93 -1.67 -13.20
C GLY A 84 -18.00 -0.91 -13.97
N LYS A 85 -18.82 -1.63 -14.74
CA LYS A 85 -20.07 -1.13 -15.31
C LYS A 85 -21.18 -1.17 -14.25
N ARG A 86 -21.85 -0.02 -14.13
CA ARG A 86 -23.19 0.27 -13.55
C ARG A 86 -23.30 0.42 -12.05
#